data_AF-A0A926VSI3-F1
#
_entry.id   AF-A0A926VSI3-F1
#
_cell.length_a   1.000
_cell.length_b   1.000
_cell.length_c   1.000
_cell.angle_alpha   90.00
_cell.angle_beta   90.00
_cell.angle_gamma   90.00
#
_symmetry.space_group_name_H-M   'P 1'
#
loop_
_entity.id
_entity.type
_entity.pdbx_description
1 polymer ?
#
loop_
_entity_poly.entity_id
_entity_poly.type
_entity_poly.pdbx_seq_one_letter_code
_entity_poly.pdbx_strand_id
1 'polypeptide(L)' 'MYTWLPQKVKQAQQILEKQNIELGFKFNPPASQAEIQQCEAELGFILPHSYKEFLKFTNGANVFCSEQPRFEITLP' A
#
# COMPACT_ATOMS: atom_id res chain seq x y z
N MET A 1 9.14 9.88 22.96
CA MET A 1 10.14 9.55 21.91
C MET A 1 10.22 8.02 21.82
N TYR A 2 10.00 7.42 20.66
CA TYR A 2 9.89 5.95 20.50
C TYR A 2 11.27 5.29 20.46
N THR A 3 11.91 5.13 21.62
CA THR A 3 13.26 4.55 21.75
C THR A 3 13.39 3.11 21.26
N TRP A 4 12.27 2.38 21.16
CA TRP A 4 12.21 1.02 20.61
C TRP A 4 12.22 0.96 19.08
N LEU A 5 11.85 2.06 18.40
CA LEU A 5 11.64 2.08 16.95
C LEU A 5 12.93 1.77 16.16
N PRO A 6 14.11 2.35 16.49
CA PRO A 6 15.33 2.05 15.74
C PRO A 6 15.73 0.58 15.78
N GLN A 7 15.57 -0.08 16.94
CA GLN A 7 15.86 -1.51 17.07
C GLN A 7 14.91 -2.37 16.21
N LYS A 8 13.61 -2.02 16.18
CA LYS A 8 12.63 -2.76 15.37
C LYS A 8 12.83 -2.56 13.88
N VAL A 9 13.21 -1.36 13.44
CA VAL A 9 13.58 -1.10 12.05
C VAL A 9 14.79 -1.94 11.64
N LYS A 10 15.84 -1.97 12.47
CA LYS A 10 17.03 -2.80 12.21
C LYS A 10 16.72 -4.29 12.17
N GLN A 11 15.89 -4.78 13.08
CA GLN A 11 15.46 -6.18 13.10
C GLN A 11 14.68 -6.54 11.82
N ALA A 12 13.79 -5.66 11.36
CA ALA A 12 13.03 -5.88 10.13
C ALA A 12 13.94 -5.94 8.90
N GLN A 13 14.91 -5.02 8.78
CA GLN A 13 15.89 -5.02 7.69
C GLN A 13 16.66 -6.35 7.61
N GLN A 14 17.16 -6.85 8.74
CA GLN A 14 17.88 -8.13 8.81
C GLN A 14 17.03 -9.33 8.37
N ILE A 15 15.73 -9.33 8.71
CA ILE A 15 14.82 -10.40 8.30
C ILE A 15 14.63 -10.38 6.79
N LEU A 16 14.43 -9.19 6.22
CA LEU A 16 14.13 -9.00 4.80
C LEU A 16 15.34 -9.35 3.94
N GLU A 17 16.53 -8.91 4.35
CA GLU A 17 17.80 -9.31 3.72
C GLU A 17 18.00 -10.83 3.76
N LYS A 18 17.84 -11.46 4.93
CA LYS A 18 18.03 -12.90 5.10
C LYS A 18 17.06 -13.73 4.26
N GLN A 19 15.84 -13.23 4.04
CA GLN A 19 14.82 -13.91 3.26
C GLN A 19 14.85 -13.53 1.77
N ASN A 20 15.80 -12.68 1.34
CA ASN A 20 15.85 -12.11 0.00
C ASN A 20 14.51 -11.47 -0.42
N ILE A 21 13.84 -10.82 0.53
CA ILE A 21 12.58 -10.12 0.32
C ILE A 21 12.91 -8.67 0.03
N GLU A 22 12.60 -8.24 -1.18
CA GLU A 22 12.69 -6.84 -1.55
C GLU A 22 11.46 -6.08 -1.00
N LEU A 23 11.72 -5.05 -0.20
CA LEU A 23 10.69 -4.16 0.34
C LEU A 23 10.20 -3.22 -0.77
N GLY A 24 9.24 -3.70 -1.54
CA GLY A 24 8.57 -2.91 -2.55
C GLY A 24 7.08 -2.82 -2.35
N PHE A 25 6.49 -1.76 -2.87
CA PHE A 25 5.06 -1.70 -3.04
C PHE A 25 4.70 -1.11 -4.41
N LYS A 26 3.58 -1.56 -4.93
CA LYS A 26 2.99 -1.05 -6.17
C LYS A 26 1.53 -0.73 -5.90
N PHE A 27 1.14 0.51 -6.15
CA PHE A 27 -0.26 0.89 -6.14
C PHE A 27 -1.03 0.10 -7.18
N ASN A 28 -2.19 -0.40 -6.79
CA ASN A 28 -3.09 -1.04 -7.73
C ASN A 28 -3.74 0.04 -8.60
N PRO A 29 -4.18 -0.32 -9.82
CA PRO A 29 -5.02 0.56 -10.61
C PRO A 29 -6.20 1.10 -9.79
N PRO A 30 -6.60 2.36 -10.02
CA PRO A 30 -7.82 2.90 -9.44
C PRO A 30 -9.03 2.00 -9.66
N ALA A 31 -9.92 1.92 -8.67
CA ALA A 31 -11.24 1.34 -8.87
C ALA A 31 -12.14 2.35 -9.61
N SER A 32 -12.91 1.85 -10.56
CA SER A 32 -13.97 2.61 -11.21
C SER A 32 -15.16 2.81 -10.27
N GLN A 33 -15.98 3.81 -10.57
CA GLN A 33 -17.21 4.07 -9.80
C GLN A 33 -18.19 2.87 -9.84
N ALA A 34 -18.20 2.12 -10.95
CA ALA A 34 -19.05 0.94 -11.12
C ALA A 34 -18.59 -0.22 -10.23
N GLU A 35 -17.28 -0.49 -10.17
CA GLU A 35 -16.70 -1.52 -9.29
C GLU A 35 -16.97 -1.20 -7.81
N ILE A 36 -16.86 0.08 -7.42
CA ILE A 36 -17.18 0.52 -6.06
C ILE A 36 -18.66 0.27 -5.74
N GLN A 37 -19.58 0.63 -6.65
CA GLN A 37 -21.02 0.42 -6.46
C GLN A 37 -21.39 -1.07 -6.39
N GLN A 38 -20.77 -1.89 -7.23
CA GLN A 38 -20.97 -3.33 -7.21
C GLN A 38 -20.51 -3.92 -5.86
N CYS A 39 -19.33 -3.52 -5.37
CA CYS A 39 -18.82 -3.94 -4.06
C CYS A 39 -19.76 -3.52 -2.91
N GLU A 40 -20.24 -2.27 -2.91
CA GLU A 40 -21.21 -1.79 -1.90
C GLU A 40 -22.50 -2.62 -1.92
N ALA A 41 -22.99 -3.00 -3.11
CA ALA A 41 -24.18 -3.82 -3.28
C ALA A 41 -23.97 -5.27 -2.82
N GLU A 42 -22.84 -5.89 -3.18
CA GLU A 42 -22.49 -7.26 -2.79
C GLU A 42 -22.29 -7.40 -1.27
N LEU A 43 -21.68 -6.39 -0.63
CA LEU A 43 -21.44 -6.38 0.81
C LEU A 43 -22.64 -5.89 1.62
N GLY A 44 -23.65 -5.27 0.98
CA GLY A 44 -24.75 -4.60 1.69
C GLY A 44 -24.27 -3.46 2.58
N PHE A 45 -23.15 -2.82 2.23
CA PHE A 45 -22.48 -1.82 3.04
C PHE A 45 -22.07 -0.62 2.19
N ILE A 46 -22.38 0.59 2.66
CA ILE A 46 -21.97 1.83 2.00
C ILE A 46 -20.59 2.23 2.53
N LEU A 47 -19.61 2.29 1.63
CA LEU A 47 -18.27 2.72 1.94
C LEU A 47 -18.26 4.22 2.30
N PRO A 48 -17.47 4.65 3.31
CA PRO A 48 -17.27 6.05 3.60
C PRO A 48 -16.76 6.82 2.39
N HIS A 49 -17.20 8.07 2.24
CA HIS A 49 -16.81 8.91 1.10
C HIS A 49 -15.28 9.02 0.94
N SER A 50 -14.55 9.27 2.03
CA SER A 50 -13.09 9.34 2.02
C SER A 50 -12.42 8.05 1.53
N TYR A 51 -13.01 6.88 1.85
CA TYR A 51 -12.50 5.61 1.38
C TYR A 51 -12.77 5.40 -0.11
N LYS A 52 -13.92 5.86 -0.62
CA LYS A 52 -14.21 5.84 -2.06
C LYS A 52 -13.26 6.73 -2.85
N GLU A 53 -12.94 7.92 -2.35
CA GLU A 53 -11.93 8.78 -2.96
C GLU A 53 -10.54 8.14 -2.93
N PHE A 54 -10.18 7.45 -1.85
CA PHE A 54 -8.95 6.64 -1.81
C PHE A 54 -8.96 5.54 -2.88
N LEU A 55 -10.06 4.80 -3.04
CA LEU A 55 -10.17 3.72 -4.04
C LEU A 55 -10.08 4.24 -5.48
N LYS A 56 -10.60 5.44 -5.74
CA LYS A 56 -10.46 6.14 -7.04
C LYS A 56 -9.05 6.66 -7.30
N PHE A 57 -8.21 6.78 -6.27
CA PHE A 57 -6.80 7.05 -6.42
C PHE A 57 -6.01 5.74 -6.58
N THR A 58 -6.31 4.73 -5.77
CA THR A 58 -5.71 3.41 -5.85
C THR A 58 -6.58 2.36 -5.16
N ASN A 59 -6.79 1.21 -5.81
CA ASN A 59 -7.51 0.09 -5.22
C ASN A 59 -6.62 -0.73 -4.26
N GLY A 60 -6.00 -0.05 -3.29
CA GLY A 60 -4.99 -0.62 -2.40
C GLY A 60 -3.61 -0.77 -3.05
N ALA A 61 -2.74 -1.57 -2.44
CA ALA A 61 -1.38 -1.77 -2.94
C ALA A 61 -0.95 -3.23 -2.75
N ASN A 62 -0.14 -3.72 -3.68
CA ASN A 62 0.62 -4.95 -3.48
C ASN A 62 1.90 -4.62 -2.73
N VAL A 63 2.10 -5.24 -1.58
CA VAL A 63 3.35 -5.16 -0.79
C VAL A 63 4.23 -6.37 -1.08
N PHE A 64 5.54 -6.20 -0.93
CA PHE A 64 6.57 -7.21 -1.26
C PHE A 64 6.64 -7.56 -2.75
N CYS A 65 6.37 -6.58 -3.63
CA CYS A 65 6.60 -6.70 -5.07
C CYS A 65 8.02 -6.25 -5.43
N SER A 66 8.70 -7.04 -6.27
CA SER A 66 9.99 -6.67 -6.89
C SER A 66 9.85 -5.58 -7.95
N GLU A 67 8.66 -5.39 -8.53
CA GLU A 67 8.36 -4.30 -9.46
C GLU A 67 8.09 -2.98 -8.72
N GLN A 68 9.14 -2.37 -8.17
CA GLN A 68 9.03 -1.04 -7.59
C GLN A 68 9.12 0.04 -8.66
N PRO A 69 8.22 1.04 -8.68
CA PRO A 69 8.62 2.34 -9.21
C PRO A 69 9.72 2.86 -8.29
N ARG A 70 10.93 3.10 -8.83
CA ARG A 70 11.94 3.86 -8.09
C ARG A 70 11.31 5.20 -7.72
N PHE A 71 11.10 5.43 -6.43
CA PHE A 71 10.92 6.79 -5.93
C PHE A 71 12.27 7.49 -6.08
N GLU A 72 12.47 8.10 -7.25
CA GLU A 72 13.55 9.06 -7.43
C GLU A 72 13.16 10.29 -6.61
N ILE A 73 13.84 10.48 -5.48
CA ILE A 73 13.80 11.74 -4.76
C ILE A 73 14.52 12.74 -5.66
N THR A 74 13.77 13.48 -6.47
CA THR A 74 14.27 14.72 -7.06
C THR A 74 14.38 15.75 -5.94
N LEU A 75 15.57 15.84 -5.35
CA LEU A 75 15.93 16.98 -4.53
C LEU A 75 16.00 18.23 -5.44
N PRO A 76 15.41 19.37 -5.04
CA PRO A 76 15.53 20.63 -5.76
C PRO A 76 16.97 21.18 -5.75
#